data_AF-A0A1M7ZDA9-F1
#
_entry.id   AF-A0A1M7ZDA9-F1
#
_cell.length_a   1.000
_cell.length_b   1.000
_cell.length_c   1.000
_cell.angle_alpha   90.00
_cell.angle_beta   90.00
_cell.angle_gamma   90.00
#
_symmetry.space_group_name_H-M   'P 1'
#
loop_
_entity.id
_entity.type
_entity.pdbx_description
1 polymer ?
#
loop_
_entity_poly.entity_id
_entity_poly.type
_entity_poly.pdbx_seq_one_letter_code
_entity_poly.pdbx_strand_id
1 'polypeptide(L)'
;METKKYPKADLKKWSGTLMNLGLATSIGISLVAFEWKSYSEGPLKEISASQQQWDDLDVPISIQAPPTKPIEVAPVIIQKPDEIEIDDMDFNIDVNTSETTEIPVVVLVDSPPIEEDPDEIVDFTEVQASFKGGMEAWYEYLRKNLKYPSQARRMGTEGTVLVRFVVNKDGSVQDVELLRTIGGGCDEEAMKVIQNSPAWNPGKMRGIPVRSRQVIPIKFKLN
;
A
#
# COMPACT_ATOMS: atom_id res chain seq x y z
N MET A 1 -9.25 -74.36 -25.18
CA MET A 1 -10.17 -73.23 -25.44
C MET A 1 -11.57 -73.70 -25.09
N GLU A 2 -12.10 -73.27 -23.95
CA GLU A 2 -13.49 -73.59 -23.60
C GLU A 2 -14.42 -72.73 -24.44
N THR A 3 -15.27 -73.37 -25.23
CA THR A 3 -16.26 -72.70 -26.08
C THR A 3 -17.43 -72.23 -25.21
N LYS A 4 -17.64 -70.91 -25.14
CA LYS A 4 -18.71 -70.31 -24.33
C LYS A 4 -20.09 -70.74 -24.82
N LYS A 5 -20.96 -71.14 -23.88
CA LYS A 5 -22.28 -71.76 -24.10
C LYS A 5 -23.30 -70.89 -24.88
N TYR A 6 -23.08 -69.57 -24.99
CA TYR A 6 -23.94 -68.65 -25.74
C TYR A 6 -23.12 -67.58 -26.48
N PRO A 7 -22.69 -67.81 -27.73
CA PRO A 7 -21.83 -66.87 -28.47
C PRO A 7 -22.54 -65.56 -28.84
N LYS A 8 -23.87 -65.55 -28.89
CA LYS A 8 -24.69 -64.37 -29.20
C LYS A 8 -24.88 -63.42 -28.01
N ALA A 9 -24.59 -63.86 -26.78
CA ALA A 9 -24.73 -63.08 -25.56
C ALA A 9 -23.37 -62.65 -24.94
N ASP A 10 -22.27 -62.76 -25.70
CA ASP A 10 -20.94 -62.40 -25.20
C ASP A 10 -20.73 -60.89 -25.21
N LEU A 11 -20.99 -60.26 -24.07
CA LEU A 11 -20.81 -58.82 -23.83
C LEU A 11 -19.36 -58.34 -24.04
N LYS A 12 -18.38 -59.26 -23.96
CA LYS A 12 -16.96 -58.92 -24.12
C LYS A 12 -16.55 -58.70 -25.59
N LYS A 13 -17.40 -59.09 -26.56
CA LYS A 13 -17.13 -58.98 -28.00
C LYS A 13 -16.79 -57.55 -28.44
N TRP A 14 -17.37 -56.54 -27.79
CA TRP A 14 -17.15 -55.11 -28.11
C TRP A 14 -16.36 -54.38 -27.03
N SER A 15 -15.89 -55.07 -25.98
CA SER A 15 -15.21 -54.41 -24.86
C SER A 15 -13.94 -53.67 -25.29
N GLY A 16 -13.13 -54.26 -26.18
CA GLY A 16 -11.92 -53.62 -26.69
C GLY A 16 -12.21 -52.41 -27.59
N THR A 17 -13.25 -52.49 -28.44
CA THR A 17 -13.63 -51.37 -29.32
C THR A 17 -14.24 -50.22 -28.52
N LEU A 18 -15.06 -50.51 -27.50
CA LEU A 18 -15.61 -49.51 -26.59
C LEU A 18 -14.54 -48.85 -25.73
N MET A 19 -13.53 -49.61 -25.26
CA MET A 19 -12.41 -49.06 -24.50
C MET A 19 -11.56 -48.11 -25.34
N ASN A 20 -11.25 -48.47 -26.59
CA ASN A 20 -10.54 -47.59 -27.51
C ASN A 20 -11.36 -46.35 -27.91
N LEU A 21 -12.68 -46.50 -28.10
CA LEU A 21 -13.59 -45.38 -28.36
C LEU A 21 -13.66 -44.41 -27.18
N GLY A 22 -13.73 -44.93 -25.95
CA GLY A 22 -13.69 -44.14 -24.72
C GLY A 22 -12.37 -43.38 -24.55
N LEU A 23 -11.25 -44.04 -24.85
CA LEU A 23 -9.94 -43.41 -24.83
C LEU A 23 -9.86 -42.26 -25.85
N ALA A 24 -10.27 -42.50 -27.10
CA ALA A 24 -10.26 -41.49 -28.15
C ALA A 24 -11.16 -40.30 -27.84
N THR A 25 -12.36 -40.55 -27.30
CA THR A 25 -13.29 -39.47 -26.90
C THR A 25 -12.76 -38.66 -25.72
N SER A 26 -12.12 -39.29 -24.73
CA SER A 26 -11.52 -38.57 -23.59
C SER A 26 -10.37 -37.64 -24.00
N ILE A 27 -9.53 -38.09 -24.94
CA ILE A 27 -8.41 -37.28 -25.47
C ILE A 27 -8.97 -36.11 -26.30
N GLY A 28 -10.00 -36.35 -27.12
CA GLY A 28 -10.66 -35.32 -27.90
C GLY A 28 -11.27 -34.21 -27.02
N ILE A 29 -11.99 -34.59 -25.95
CA ILE A 29 -12.56 -33.61 -25.01
C ILE A 29 -11.46 -32.81 -24.31
N SER A 30 -10.35 -33.44 -23.94
CA SER A 30 -9.23 -32.76 -23.30
C SER A 30 -8.59 -31.72 -24.23
N LEU A 31 -8.35 -32.05 -25.50
CA LEU A 31 -7.80 -31.10 -26.46
C LEU A 31 -8.76 -29.93 -26.71
N VAL A 32 -10.07 -30.20 -26.83
CA VAL A 32 -11.08 -29.15 -26.97
C VAL A 32 -11.10 -28.24 -25.74
N ALA A 33 -10.99 -28.78 -24.53
CA ALA A 33 -10.94 -27.98 -23.30
C ALA A 33 -9.69 -27.08 -23.22
N PHE A 34 -8.53 -27.56 -23.68
CA PHE A 34 -7.29 -26.76 -23.72
C PHE A 34 -7.29 -25.72 -24.84
N GLU A 35 -7.92 -26.00 -25.98
CA GLU A 35 -8.08 -25.00 -27.07
C GLU A 35 -9.22 -24.02 -26.82
N TRP A 36 -10.07 -24.26 -25.81
CA TRP A 36 -11.13 -23.34 -25.44
C TRP A 36 -10.53 -22.07 -24.83
N LYS A 37 -10.11 -21.15 -25.70
CA LYS A 37 -9.74 -19.80 -25.31
C LYS A 37 -10.99 -19.06 -24.85
N SER A 38 -11.15 -18.92 -23.55
CA SER A 38 -12.09 -17.94 -22.99
C SER A 38 -11.40 -16.58 -23.02
N TYR A 39 -11.71 -15.78 -24.04
CA TYR A 39 -11.39 -14.36 -23.99
C TYR A 39 -12.46 -13.70 -23.11
N SER A 40 -12.08 -13.33 -21.89
CA SER A 40 -12.86 -12.34 -21.16
C SER A 40 -12.67 -11.01 -21.88
N GLU A 41 -13.68 -10.55 -22.61
CA GLU A 41 -13.77 -9.15 -23.03
C GLU A 41 -14.01 -8.27 -21.80
N GLY A 42 -13.01 -8.19 -20.93
CA GLY A 42 -12.86 -7.00 -20.09
C GLY A 42 -12.36 -5.89 -21.00
N PRO A 43 -12.86 -4.64 -20.87
CA PRO A 43 -12.34 -3.54 -21.67
C PRO A 43 -10.83 -3.51 -21.49
N LEU A 44 -10.11 -3.73 -22.59
CA LEU A 44 -8.67 -3.50 -22.64
C LEU A 44 -8.48 -2.09 -22.13
N LYS A 45 -7.86 -1.96 -20.95
CA LYS A 45 -7.36 -0.68 -20.48
C LYS A 45 -6.29 -0.32 -21.49
N GLU A 46 -6.67 0.45 -22.51
CA GLU A 46 -5.73 1.17 -23.34
C GLU A 46 -4.81 1.89 -22.34
N ILE A 47 -3.59 1.41 -22.24
CA ILE A 47 -2.50 2.20 -21.72
C ILE A 47 -2.36 3.28 -22.78
N SER A 48 -3.15 4.35 -22.63
CA SER A 48 -2.96 5.57 -23.39
C SER A 48 -1.49 5.93 -23.17
N ALA A 49 -0.83 6.30 -24.26
CA ALA A 49 0.57 6.66 -24.36
C ALA A 49 0.95 7.92 -23.55
N SER A 50 0.36 8.10 -22.37
CA SER A 50 0.70 9.10 -21.37
C SER A 50 1.96 8.77 -20.58
N GLN A 51 2.49 7.54 -20.70
CA GLN A 51 3.80 7.21 -20.13
C GLN A 51 4.98 7.81 -20.90
N GLN A 52 4.81 8.22 -22.17
CA GLN A 52 5.91 8.84 -22.93
C GLN A 52 6.11 10.33 -22.64
N GLN A 53 5.23 10.98 -21.87
CA GLN A 53 5.37 12.41 -21.58
C GLN A 53 6.36 12.70 -20.42
N TRP A 54 6.88 11.67 -19.74
CA TRP A 54 7.87 11.85 -18.67
C TRP A 54 9.33 11.81 -19.16
N ASP A 55 9.58 11.34 -20.38
CA ASP A 55 10.95 11.23 -20.92
C ASP A 55 11.40 12.54 -21.62
N ASP A 56 10.49 13.44 -21.97
CA ASP A 56 10.77 14.71 -22.70
C ASP A 56 10.60 15.98 -21.84
N LEU A 57 10.50 15.84 -20.52
CA LEU A 57 10.53 16.99 -19.60
C LEU A 57 11.99 17.36 -19.31
N ASP A 58 12.56 18.22 -20.16
CA ASP A 58 13.79 18.95 -19.88
C ASP A 58 13.60 19.75 -18.59
N VAL A 59 13.96 19.16 -17.45
CA VAL A 59 14.02 19.88 -16.17
C VAL A 59 15.04 21.01 -16.35
N PRO A 60 14.63 22.28 -16.21
CA PRO A 60 15.60 23.37 -16.29
C PRO A 60 16.63 23.12 -15.19
N ILE A 61 17.91 23.13 -15.58
CA ILE A 61 19.02 23.03 -14.64
C ILE A 61 18.78 24.06 -13.54
N SER A 62 18.52 23.58 -12.32
CA SER A 62 18.39 24.46 -11.17
C SER A 62 19.78 25.02 -10.90
N ILE A 63 20.04 26.23 -11.40
CA ILE A 63 21.20 27.01 -10.99
C ILE A 63 20.92 27.38 -9.53
N GLN A 64 21.30 26.50 -8.61
CA GLN A 64 21.32 26.86 -7.20
C GLN A 64 22.33 27.99 -7.07
N ALA A 65 21.82 29.21 -6.84
CA ALA A 65 22.69 30.30 -6.41
C ALA A 65 23.46 29.77 -5.19
N PRO A 66 24.79 29.96 -5.12
CA PRO A 66 25.53 29.54 -3.94
C PRO A 66 24.82 30.12 -2.72
N PRO A 67 24.68 29.33 -1.63
CA PRO A 67 24.01 29.80 -0.42
C PRO A 67 24.58 31.17 -0.11
N THR A 68 23.70 32.16 0.04
CA THR A 68 24.10 33.51 0.39
C THR A 68 25.02 33.37 1.59
N LYS A 69 26.27 33.87 1.49
CA LYS A 69 27.22 33.80 2.61
C LYS A 69 26.43 34.20 3.86
N PRO A 70 26.46 33.37 4.93
CA PRO A 70 25.81 33.72 6.18
C PRO A 70 26.14 35.17 6.46
N ILE A 71 25.12 36.01 6.66
CA ILE A 71 25.34 37.39 7.07
C ILE A 71 26.26 37.27 8.28
N GLU A 72 27.51 37.74 8.14
CA GLU A 72 28.46 37.77 9.24
C GLU A 72 27.85 38.70 10.27
N VAL A 73 27.10 38.14 11.21
CA VAL A 73 26.61 38.88 12.35
C VAL A 73 27.88 39.21 13.12
N ALA A 74 28.31 40.48 13.04
CA ALA A 74 29.44 40.93 13.85
C ALA A 74 29.13 40.51 15.29
N PRO A 75 30.05 39.77 15.96
CA PRO A 75 29.79 39.28 17.30
C PRO A 75 29.43 40.48 18.17
N VAL A 76 28.25 40.45 18.79
CA VAL A 76 27.89 41.42 19.82
C VAL A 76 28.97 41.28 20.90
N ILE A 77 29.76 42.34 21.10
CA ILE A 77 30.78 42.39 22.14
C ILE A 77 30.03 42.44 23.48
N ILE A 78 29.76 41.26 24.03
CA ILE A 78 29.38 41.13 25.43
C ILE A 78 30.68 41.38 26.19
N GLN A 79 30.80 42.54 26.83
CA GLN A 79 31.90 42.83 27.73
C GLN A 79 31.80 41.85 28.90
N LYS A 80 32.66 40.83 28.87
CA LYS A 80 32.89 39.91 29.97
C LYS A 80 33.48 40.74 31.13
N PRO A 81 32.91 40.71 32.34
CA PRO A 81 33.60 41.24 33.50
C PRO A 81 34.95 40.53 33.63
N ASP A 82 36.00 41.34 33.72
CA ASP A 82 37.37 40.86 33.84
C ASP A 82 37.56 40.03 35.12
N GLU A 83 38.54 39.13 35.01
CA GLU A 83 39.21 38.39 36.08
C GLU A 83 38.61 37.03 36.47
N ILE A 84 39.06 36.01 35.73
CA ILE A 84 39.29 34.69 36.29
C ILE A 84 40.76 34.38 36.02
N GLU A 85 41.54 34.33 37.09
CA GLU A 85 42.94 33.91 37.12
C GLU A 85 43.00 32.44 36.71
N ILE A 86 43.69 32.12 35.61
CA ILE A 86 43.89 30.76 35.11
C ILE A 86 45.32 30.40 35.48
N ASP A 87 45.48 29.49 36.44
CA ASP A 87 46.76 28.85 36.74
C ASP A 87 47.26 28.10 35.49
N ASP A 88 48.48 28.41 35.07
CA ASP A 88 49.17 27.81 33.92
C ASP A 88 49.34 26.30 34.13
N MET A 89 48.55 25.49 33.42
CA MET A 89 48.84 24.06 33.23
C MET A 89 49.41 23.84 31.83
N ASP A 90 50.73 23.62 31.78
CA ASP A 90 51.46 23.18 30.60
C ASP A 90 50.93 21.81 30.11
N PHE A 91 50.16 21.82 29.02
CA PHE A 91 49.78 20.61 28.31
C PHE A 91 50.85 20.25 27.27
N ASN A 92 51.77 19.37 27.63
CA ASN A 92 52.59 18.65 26.66
C ASN A 92 51.77 17.50 26.06
N ILE A 93 51.23 17.69 24.86
CA ILE A 93 50.60 16.62 24.09
C ILE A 93 51.70 15.79 23.43
N ASP A 94 52.02 14.64 24.02
CA ASP A 94 52.87 13.63 23.41
C ASP A 94 52.05 12.81 22.41
N VAL A 95 52.25 13.07 21.11
CA VAL A 95 51.63 12.32 20.02
C VAL A 95 52.49 11.10 19.73
N ASN A 96 52.23 10.00 20.44
CA ASN A 96 52.73 8.70 20.06
C ASN A 96 51.56 7.82 19.56
N THR A 97 51.27 7.96 18.26
CA THR A 97 50.25 7.18 17.56
C THR A 97 50.79 5.80 17.24
N SER A 98 50.53 4.82 18.11
CA SER A 98 50.77 3.40 17.81
C SER A 98 49.75 2.47 18.47
N GLU A 99 48.46 2.81 18.40
CA GLU A 99 47.40 1.86 18.75
C GLU A 99 46.35 1.80 17.64
N THR A 100 46.31 0.66 16.95
CA THR A 100 45.28 0.29 15.97
C THR A 100 43.93 0.29 16.68
N THR A 101 43.08 1.26 16.35
CA THR A 101 41.70 1.31 16.85
C THR A 101 40.92 0.11 16.32
N GLU A 102 40.73 -0.90 17.16
CA GLU A 102 39.80 -2.00 16.87
C GLU A 102 38.37 -1.49 17.00
N ILE A 103 37.64 -1.48 15.89
CA ILE A 103 36.22 -1.12 15.88
C ILE A 103 35.48 -2.23 16.64
N PRO A 104 34.78 -1.93 17.75
CA PRO A 104 34.06 -2.95 18.47
C PRO A 104 32.98 -3.54 17.56
N VAL A 105 32.98 -4.86 17.40
CA VAL A 105 31.93 -5.58 16.67
C VAL A 105 30.61 -5.31 17.38
N VAL A 106 29.72 -4.58 16.70
CA VAL A 106 28.35 -4.37 17.15
C VAL A 106 27.64 -5.72 17.10
N VAL A 107 27.55 -6.39 18.23
CA VAL A 107 26.71 -7.57 18.39
C VAL A 107 25.27 -7.09 18.26
N LEU A 108 24.60 -7.46 17.16
CA LEU A 108 23.15 -7.29 17.02
C LEU A 108 22.51 -8.17 18.11
N VAL A 109 22.26 -7.57 19.27
CA VAL A 109 21.41 -8.16 20.30
C VAL A 109 20.05 -8.36 19.64
N ASP A 110 19.64 -9.62 19.47
CA ASP A 110 18.27 -9.95 19.11
C ASP A 110 17.37 -9.21 20.10
N SER A 111 16.70 -8.17 19.59
CA SER A 111 15.77 -7.40 20.40
C SER A 111 14.71 -8.36 20.93
N PRO A 112 14.25 -8.19 22.19
CA PRO A 112 13.20 -9.05 22.73
C PRO A 112 12.02 -9.06 21.76
N PRO A 113 11.34 -10.21 21.57
CA PRO A 113 10.17 -10.30 20.71
C PRO A 113 9.21 -9.17 21.07
N ILE A 114 8.87 -8.33 20.10
CA ILE A 114 7.88 -7.28 20.29
C ILE A 114 6.57 -8.00 20.63
N GLU A 115 6.15 -7.90 21.88
CA GLU A 115 4.82 -8.33 22.31
C GLU A 115 3.83 -7.35 21.70
N GLU A 116 3.22 -7.76 20.58
CA GLU A 116 2.18 -7.00 19.89
C GLU A 116 0.95 -6.96 20.79
N ASP A 117 0.74 -5.85 21.52
CA ASP A 117 -0.51 -5.63 22.24
C ASP A 117 -1.63 -5.48 21.20
N PRO A 118 -2.61 -6.39 21.16
CA PRO A 118 -3.64 -6.35 20.14
C PRO A 118 -4.54 -5.11 20.27
N ASP A 119 -4.52 -4.38 21.39
CA ASP A 119 -5.31 -3.16 21.57
C ASP A 119 -4.60 -1.88 21.12
N GLU A 120 -3.30 -1.96 20.77
CA GLU A 120 -2.56 -0.85 20.19
C GLU A 120 -3.01 -0.58 18.74
N ILE A 121 -3.09 0.71 18.39
CA ILE A 121 -3.40 1.14 17.01
C ILE A 121 -2.10 1.06 16.20
N VAL A 122 -2.03 0.09 15.30
CA VAL A 122 -0.86 -0.11 14.44
C VAL A 122 -1.01 0.61 13.10
N ASP A 123 0.07 1.23 12.63
CA ASP A 123 0.10 1.88 11.30
C ASP A 123 0.35 0.89 10.15
N PHE A 124 1.06 -0.19 10.44
CA PHE A 124 1.46 -1.18 9.46
C PHE A 124 1.03 -2.58 9.92
N THR A 125 0.26 -3.25 9.06
CA THR A 125 -0.22 -4.62 9.27
C THR A 125 0.19 -5.48 8.09
N GLU A 126 0.41 -6.78 8.31
CA GLU A 126 0.70 -7.74 7.22
C GLU A 126 -0.40 -7.75 6.16
N VAL A 127 -1.67 -7.71 6.61
CA VAL A 127 -2.83 -7.54 5.75
C VAL A 127 -3.50 -6.22 6.11
N GLN A 128 -3.48 -5.27 5.19
CA GLN A 128 -4.13 -3.97 5.37
C GLN A 128 -5.66 -4.09 5.47
N ALA A 129 -6.27 -3.14 6.18
CA ALA A 129 -7.72 -3.05 6.23
C ALA A 129 -8.28 -2.75 4.83
N SER A 130 -9.37 -3.42 4.48
CA SER A 130 -9.99 -3.27 3.15
C SER A 130 -11.49 -3.13 3.26
N PHE A 131 -12.10 -2.40 2.32
CA PHE A 131 -13.56 -2.30 2.26
C PHE A 131 -14.18 -3.68 1.99
N LYS A 132 -15.37 -3.94 2.54
CA LYS A 132 -16.07 -5.20 2.26
C LYS A 132 -16.41 -5.29 0.78
N GLY A 133 -15.95 -6.35 0.12
CA GLY A 133 -16.05 -6.50 -1.34
C GLY A 133 -14.91 -5.83 -2.12
N GLY A 134 -13.88 -5.33 -1.43
CA GLY A 134 -12.69 -4.75 -2.04
C GLY A 134 -12.92 -3.35 -2.61
N MET A 135 -12.00 -2.94 -3.49
CA MET A 135 -12.00 -1.59 -4.05
C MET A 135 -13.18 -1.32 -4.98
N GLU A 136 -13.69 -2.33 -5.68
CA GLU A 136 -14.83 -2.18 -6.59
C GLU A 136 -16.10 -1.79 -5.81
N ALA A 137 -16.41 -2.53 -4.75
CA ALA A 137 -17.53 -2.22 -3.85
C ALA A 137 -17.37 -0.85 -3.17
N TRP A 138 -16.14 -0.44 -2.87
CA TRP A 138 -15.85 0.90 -2.36
C TRP A 138 -16.23 1.99 -3.37
N TYR A 139 -15.85 1.84 -4.64
CA TYR A 139 -16.22 2.81 -5.67
C TYR A 139 -17.74 2.84 -5.92
N GLU A 140 -18.42 1.69 -5.88
CA GLU A 140 -19.88 1.67 -5.95
C GLU A 140 -20.54 2.36 -4.77
N TYR A 141 -20.04 2.13 -3.56
CA TYR A 141 -20.50 2.80 -2.35
C TYR A 141 -20.32 4.31 -2.46
N LEU A 142 -19.15 4.77 -2.91
CA LEU A 142 -18.88 6.19 -3.16
C LEU A 142 -19.86 6.76 -4.19
N ARG A 143 -20.08 6.11 -5.34
CA ARG A 143 -21.02 6.60 -6.36
C ARG A 143 -22.44 6.80 -5.83
N LYS A 144 -22.87 5.96 -4.88
CA LYS A 144 -24.22 6.02 -4.28
C LYS A 144 -24.34 7.04 -3.15
N ASN A 145 -23.28 7.21 -2.35
CA ASN A 145 -23.35 7.96 -1.09
C ASN A 145 -22.59 9.30 -1.12
N LEU A 146 -21.58 9.46 -1.97
CA LEU A 146 -20.78 10.68 -2.08
C LEU A 146 -21.55 11.76 -2.85
N LYS A 147 -21.92 12.84 -2.17
CA LYS A 147 -22.60 13.98 -2.82
C LYS A 147 -21.64 15.14 -3.03
N TYR A 148 -21.54 15.61 -4.27
CA TYR A 148 -20.76 16.82 -4.54
C TYR A 148 -21.46 18.06 -3.94
N PRO A 149 -20.84 18.79 -3.00
CA PRO A 149 -21.44 19.97 -2.38
C PRO A 149 -21.75 21.07 -3.41
N SER A 150 -22.87 21.77 -3.24
CA SER A 150 -23.27 22.85 -4.15
C SER A 150 -22.27 24.01 -4.15
N GLN A 151 -21.65 24.30 -3.00
CA GLN A 151 -20.61 25.32 -2.87
C GLN A 151 -19.37 24.99 -3.70
N ALA A 152 -18.79 23.79 -3.53
CA ALA A 152 -17.65 23.34 -4.34
C ALA A 152 -17.97 23.34 -5.84
N ARG A 153 -19.20 22.97 -6.23
CA ARG A 153 -19.63 23.01 -7.64
C ARG A 153 -19.69 24.42 -8.20
N ARG A 154 -20.18 25.40 -7.42
CA ARG A 154 -20.23 26.82 -7.85
C ARG A 154 -18.84 27.45 -7.93
N MET A 155 -17.92 27.02 -7.09
CA MET A 155 -16.55 27.53 -7.04
C MET A 155 -15.60 26.81 -8.01
N GLY A 156 -16.05 25.75 -8.70
CA GLY A 156 -15.18 24.96 -9.56
C GLY A 156 -14.08 24.21 -8.80
N THR A 157 -14.28 23.94 -7.51
CA THR A 157 -13.26 23.35 -6.63
C THR A 157 -13.17 21.85 -6.87
N GLU A 158 -12.06 21.38 -7.43
CA GLU A 158 -11.77 19.96 -7.66
C GLU A 158 -10.51 19.54 -6.89
N GLY A 159 -10.36 18.24 -6.65
CA GLY A 159 -9.14 17.71 -6.06
C GLY A 159 -9.29 16.36 -5.39
N THR A 160 -8.33 16.01 -4.55
CA THR A 160 -8.33 14.76 -3.78
C THR A 160 -8.22 15.09 -2.30
N VAL A 161 -9.22 14.65 -1.54
CA VAL A 161 -9.23 14.70 -0.07
C VAL A 161 -8.60 13.41 0.44
N LEU A 162 -7.63 13.53 1.36
CA LEU A 162 -7.04 12.37 2.03
C LEU A 162 -7.64 12.25 3.42
N VAL A 163 -8.34 11.15 3.67
CA VAL A 163 -8.96 10.86 4.96
C VAL A 163 -8.19 9.74 5.65
N ARG A 164 -7.82 9.97 6.91
CA ARG A 164 -7.19 9.01 7.82
C ARG A 164 -8.22 8.56 8.84
N PHE A 165 -8.29 7.27 9.11
CA PHE A 165 -9.22 6.72 10.11
C PHE A 165 -8.69 5.41 10.66
N VAL A 166 -9.21 4.99 11.80
CA VAL A 166 -8.86 3.73 12.46
C VAL A 166 -9.94 2.69 12.18
N VAL A 167 -9.54 1.52 11.71
CA VAL A 167 -10.41 0.35 11.54
C VAL A 167 -10.22 -0.56 12.75
N ASN A 168 -11.29 -0.76 13.51
CA ASN A 168 -11.30 -1.66 14.66
C ASN A 168 -11.33 -3.13 14.24
N LYS A 169 -11.09 -4.01 15.22
CA LYS A 169 -11.14 -5.48 15.05
C LYS A 169 -12.50 -5.99 14.55
N ASP A 170 -13.58 -5.29 14.87
CA ASP A 170 -14.95 -5.58 14.43
C ASP A 170 -15.26 -5.01 13.03
N GLY A 171 -14.34 -4.24 12.46
CA GLY A 171 -14.51 -3.52 11.21
C GLY A 171 -15.18 -2.15 11.35
N SER A 172 -15.51 -1.70 12.56
CA SER A 172 -16.04 -0.35 12.76
C SER A 172 -14.95 0.70 12.51
N VAL A 173 -15.37 1.87 12.06
CA VAL A 173 -14.47 3.01 11.81
C VAL A 173 -14.54 3.99 12.98
N GLN A 174 -13.38 4.41 13.47
CA GLN A 174 -13.22 5.42 14.52
C GLN A 174 -12.11 6.42 14.15
N ASP A 175 -12.00 7.51 14.92
CA ASP A 175 -10.94 8.52 14.80
C ASP A 175 -10.69 9.00 13.37
N VAL A 176 -11.76 9.51 12.74
CA VAL A 176 -11.71 10.04 11.37
C VAL A 176 -11.10 11.43 11.37
N GLU A 177 -9.99 11.57 10.66
CA GLU A 177 -9.18 12.78 10.55
C GLU A 177 -8.88 13.12 9.08
N LEU A 178 -8.74 14.41 8.77
CA LEU A 178 -8.40 14.88 7.43
C LEU A 178 -6.91 15.18 7.35
N LEU A 179 -6.21 14.50 6.44
CA LEU A 179 -4.79 14.75 6.15
C LEU A 179 -4.59 15.82 5.08
N ARG A 180 -5.47 15.83 4.09
CA ARG A 180 -5.43 16.79 2.98
C ARG A 180 -6.85 17.23 2.67
N THR A 181 -7.05 18.54 2.70
CA THR A 181 -8.32 19.19 2.43
C THR A 181 -8.30 19.88 1.07
N ILE A 182 -9.48 20.07 0.49
CA ILE A 182 -9.67 20.87 -0.73
C ILE A 182 -10.65 22.03 -0.54
N GLY A 183 -11.43 22.02 0.55
CA GLY A 183 -12.41 23.04 0.86
C GLY A 183 -13.72 22.93 0.07
N GLY A 184 -14.58 23.96 0.17
CA GLY A 184 -15.83 24.05 -0.57
C GLY A 184 -16.95 23.11 -0.11
N GLY A 185 -16.82 22.50 1.08
CA GLY A 185 -17.76 21.52 1.63
C GLY A 185 -17.38 20.06 1.34
N CYS A 186 -16.34 19.82 0.54
CA CYS A 186 -15.95 18.47 0.12
C CYS A 186 -15.32 17.67 1.27
N ASP A 187 -14.67 18.37 2.20
CA ASP A 187 -13.99 17.78 3.34
C ASP A 187 -15.00 17.19 4.33
N GLU A 188 -16.08 17.91 4.61
CA GLU A 188 -17.17 17.50 5.48
C GLU A 188 -17.94 16.31 4.88
N GLU A 189 -18.21 16.34 3.57
CA GLU A 189 -18.85 15.21 2.91
C GLU A 189 -17.94 13.97 2.91
N ALA A 190 -16.64 14.13 2.68
CA ALA A 190 -15.67 13.04 2.73
C ALA A 190 -15.64 12.38 4.12
N MET A 191 -15.59 13.17 5.19
CA MET A 191 -15.67 12.65 6.57
C MET A 191 -17.00 11.91 6.81
N LYS A 192 -18.12 12.48 6.37
CA LYS A 192 -19.45 11.91 6.55
C LYS A 192 -19.59 10.56 5.85
N VAL A 193 -19.06 10.41 4.64
CA VAL A 193 -19.11 9.16 3.88
C VAL A 193 -18.29 8.07 4.55
N ILE A 194 -17.14 8.41 5.14
CA ILE A 194 -16.33 7.45 5.89
C ILE A 194 -17.01 7.04 7.21
N GLN A 195 -17.59 8.00 7.95
CA GLN A 195 -18.31 7.71 9.19
C GLN A 195 -19.57 6.84 8.97
N ASN A 196 -20.26 7.03 7.84
CA ASN A 196 -21.44 6.23 7.46
C ASN A 196 -21.08 5.00 6.63
N SER A 197 -19.80 4.65 6.53
CA SER A 197 -19.38 3.48 5.78
C SER A 197 -19.79 2.20 6.50
N PRO A 198 -20.13 1.13 5.75
CA PRO A 198 -20.35 -0.18 6.35
C PRO A 198 -19.06 -0.69 7.00
N ALA A 199 -19.19 -1.64 7.92
CA ALA A 199 -18.03 -2.24 8.58
C ALA A 199 -17.02 -2.79 7.55
N TRP A 200 -15.74 -2.49 7.77
CA TRP A 200 -14.61 -2.86 6.93
C TRP A 200 -14.08 -4.26 7.29
N ASN A 201 -13.23 -4.82 6.45
CA ASN A 201 -12.40 -5.95 6.84
C ASN A 201 -11.21 -5.41 7.67
N PRO A 202 -11.03 -5.86 8.92
CA PRO A 202 -9.96 -5.38 9.77
C PRO A 202 -8.58 -5.78 9.22
N GLY A 203 -7.56 -4.99 9.58
CA GLY A 203 -6.19 -5.38 9.35
C GLY A 203 -5.84 -6.64 10.14
N LYS A 204 -4.93 -7.46 9.62
CA LYS A 204 -4.47 -8.68 10.31
C LYS A 204 -2.96 -8.70 10.45
N MET A 205 -2.52 -9.20 11.60
CA MET A 205 -1.11 -9.48 11.90
C MET A 205 -1.02 -10.88 12.47
N ARG A 206 -0.20 -11.75 11.88
CA ARG A 206 -0.09 -13.17 12.27
C ARG A 206 -1.43 -13.90 12.28
N GLY A 207 -2.36 -13.48 11.40
CA GLY A 207 -3.72 -14.01 11.31
C GLY A 207 -4.73 -13.45 12.32
N ILE A 208 -4.31 -12.61 13.27
CA ILE A 208 -5.16 -12.01 14.31
C ILE A 208 -5.65 -10.64 13.84
N PRO A 209 -6.95 -10.30 13.98
CA PRO A 209 -7.45 -8.97 13.66
C PRO A 209 -6.92 -7.95 14.69
N VAL A 210 -6.35 -6.86 14.18
CA VAL A 210 -5.77 -5.78 14.98
C VAL A 210 -6.40 -4.45 14.60
N ARG A 211 -6.31 -3.46 15.50
CA ARG A 211 -6.74 -2.08 15.20
C ARG A 211 -5.72 -1.44 14.28
N SER A 212 -6.11 -1.08 13.07
CA SER A 212 -5.18 -0.53 12.09
C SER A 212 -5.59 0.84 11.60
N ARG A 213 -4.60 1.72 11.41
CA ARG A 213 -4.81 3.03 10.80
C ARG A 213 -4.79 2.91 9.28
N GLN A 214 -5.80 3.48 8.63
CA GLN A 214 -5.95 3.47 7.18
C GLN A 214 -6.06 4.89 6.65
N VAL A 215 -5.47 5.11 5.48
CA VAL A 215 -5.58 6.36 4.72
C VAL A 215 -6.19 6.07 3.35
N ILE A 216 -7.22 6.84 2.95
CA ILE A 216 -7.90 6.65 1.67
C ILE A 216 -8.06 7.99 0.94
N PRO A 217 -7.70 8.04 -0.36
CA PRO A 217 -7.98 9.18 -1.21
C PRO A 217 -9.43 9.16 -1.74
N ILE A 218 -10.14 10.27 -1.56
CA ILE A 218 -11.45 10.51 -2.16
C ILE A 218 -11.30 11.64 -3.17
N LYS A 219 -11.53 11.32 -4.44
CA LYS A 219 -11.39 12.28 -5.55
C LYS A 219 -12.72 12.96 -5.86
N PHE A 220 -12.72 14.28 -5.83
CA PHE A 220 -13.80 15.13 -6.29
C PHE A 220 -13.42 15.72 -7.65
N LYS A 221 -14.24 15.43 -8.67
CA LYS A 221 -14.08 15.94 -10.03
C LYS A 221 -15.43 16.40 -10.56
N LEU A 222 -15.47 17.54 -11.23
CA LEU A 222 -16.60 18.01 -12.01
C LEU A 222 -16.51 17.37 -13.38
N ASN A 223 -17.59 16.68 -13.78
CA ASN A 223 -17.75 16.15 -15.13
C ASN A 223 -18.66 17.08 -15.92
#